data_AF-A0A946P7F3-F1
#
_entry.id   AF-A0A946P7F3-F1
#
_cell.length_a   1.000
_cell.length_b   1.000
_cell.length_c   1.000
_cell.angle_alpha   90.00
_cell.angle_beta   90.00
_cell.angle_gamma   90.00
#
_symmetry.space_group_name_H-M   'P 1'
#
loop_
_entity.id
_entity.type
_entity.pdbx_description
1 polymer ?
#
loop_
_entity_poly.entity_id
_entity_poly.type
_entity_poly.pdbx_seq_one_letter_code
_entity_poly.pdbx_strand_id
1 'polypeptide(L)'
;MYNRSPLDGTLFRKAREIRKPVCEVCNGRGSITNFKEQSCPHCSGNGWALSEDKQEIVCPVCKGDGTATVKVADECKECGGRGYSIRVVEILDKPIDGCPECQGIGYGFVDRECTSCDGTGIEPDTEVCELCLGARNIDGWKCPRCEGQNERSLVGCV
;
A
#
# COMPACT_ATOMS: atom_id res chain seq x y z
N MET A 1 -12.19 -17.83 -5.81
CA MET A 1 -12.46 -17.61 -7.25
C MET A 1 -11.12 -17.55 -7.97
N TYR A 2 -10.89 -18.42 -8.94
CA TYR A 2 -9.60 -18.61 -9.61
C TYR A 2 -9.65 -18.03 -11.03
N ASN A 3 -8.51 -17.61 -11.56
CA ASN A 3 -8.38 -17.17 -12.95
C ASN A 3 -7.47 -18.13 -13.70
N ARG A 4 -7.82 -18.43 -14.95
CA ARG A 4 -6.97 -19.19 -15.86
C ARG A 4 -6.11 -18.23 -16.68
N SER A 5 -4.79 -18.43 -16.68
CA SER A 5 -3.86 -17.65 -17.50
C SER A 5 -4.15 -17.90 -18.99
N PRO A 6 -4.24 -16.84 -19.81
CA PRO A 6 -4.46 -16.97 -21.25
C PRO A 6 -3.22 -17.44 -22.02
N LEU A 7 -2.03 -17.48 -21.40
CA LEU A 7 -0.78 -17.85 -22.08
C LEU A 7 -0.53 -19.36 -22.05
N ASP A 8 -0.74 -19.99 -20.90
CA ASP A 8 -0.36 -21.38 -20.60
C ASP A 8 -1.48 -22.19 -19.94
N GLY A 9 -2.64 -21.58 -19.65
CA GLY A 9 -3.76 -22.26 -19.03
C GLY A 9 -3.60 -22.54 -17.53
N THR A 10 -2.50 -22.08 -16.92
CA THR A 10 -2.23 -22.25 -15.48
C THR A 10 -3.30 -21.52 -14.65
N LEU A 11 -3.79 -22.15 -13.59
CA LEU A 11 -4.77 -21.57 -12.68
C LEU A 11 -4.07 -20.75 -11.61
N PHE A 12 -4.60 -19.57 -11.30
CA PHE A 12 -4.04 -18.65 -10.32
C PHE A 12 -5.08 -18.22 -9.30
N ARG A 13 -4.62 -17.99 -8.07
CA ARG A 13 -5.44 -17.34 -7.04
C ARG A 13 -5.57 -15.85 -7.34
N LYS A 14 -6.80 -15.33 -7.28
CA LYS A 14 -7.02 -13.90 -7.19
C LYS A 14 -6.66 -13.43 -5.78
N ALA A 15 -5.67 -12.55 -5.69
CA ALA A 15 -5.37 -11.83 -4.46
C ALA A 15 -5.56 -10.32 -4.67
N ARG A 16 -5.71 -9.60 -3.56
CA ARG A 16 -5.78 -8.14 -3.56
C ARG A 16 -4.54 -7.60 -2.88
N GLU A 17 -3.80 -6.77 -3.60
CA GLU A 17 -2.60 -6.11 -3.10
C GLU A 17 -2.88 -4.62 -2.92
N ILE A 18 -2.48 -4.06 -1.78
CA ILE A 18 -2.52 -2.61 -1.55
C ILE A 18 -1.23 -2.01 -2.06
N ARG A 19 -1.32 -1.22 -3.12
CA ARG A 19 -0.19 -0.44 -3.65
C ARG A 19 -0.29 1.02 -3.23
N LYS A 20 0.87 1.63 -3.02
CA LYS A 20 1.05 3.03 -2.62
C LYS A 20 1.87 3.80 -3.66
N PRO A 21 1.38 3.99 -4.89
CA PRO A 21 2.13 4.74 -5.90
C PRO A 21 2.36 6.18 -5.44
N VAL A 22 3.56 6.69 -5.73
CA VAL A 22 4.00 8.04 -5.41
C VAL A 22 3.04 9.06 -6.04
N CYS A 23 2.68 10.08 -5.28
CA CYS A 23 1.86 11.17 -5.78
C CYS A 23 2.69 11.99 -6.77
N GLU A 24 2.27 12.03 -8.03
CA GLU A 24 2.98 12.72 -9.11
C GLU A 24 2.99 14.25 -8.93
N VAL A 25 1.95 14.82 -8.32
CA VAL A 25 1.84 16.26 -8.11
C VAL A 25 2.86 16.78 -7.11
N CYS A 26 3.06 16.08 -5.99
CA CYS A 26 4.07 16.48 -4.99
C CYS A 26 5.38 15.69 -5.07
N ASN A 27 5.45 14.70 -5.97
CA ASN A 27 6.58 13.75 -6.10
C ASN A 27 6.96 13.10 -4.76
N GLY A 28 5.97 12.59 -4.03
CA GLY A 28 6.22 11.91 -2.76
C GLY A 28 6.37 12.80 -1.53
N ARG A 29 6.49 14.12 -1.70
CA ARG A 29 6.78 15.04 -0.59
C ARG A 29 5.59 15.29 0.34
N GLY A 30 4.37 15.05 -0.12
CA GLY A 30 3.15 15.40 0.62
C GLY A 30 2.86 16.90 0.71
N SER A 31 3.74 17.76 0.20
CA SER A 31 3.57 19.21 0.20
C SER A 31 3.96 19.83 -1.15
N ILE A 32 3.39 21.00 -1.41
CA ILE A 32 3.71 21.86 -2.54
C ILE A 32 4.31 23.15 -1.97
N THR A 33 5.47 23.51 -2.47
CA THR A 33 6.11 24.78 -2.13
C THR A 33 5.43 25.90 -2.90
N ASN A 34 4.91 26.88 -2.17
CA ASN A 34 4.35 28.11 -2.71
C ASN A 34 5.05 29.33 -2.11
N PHE A 35 4.80 30.49 -2.71
CA PHE A 35 5.22 31.77 -2.19
C PHE A 35 3.99 32.58 -1.79
N LYS A 36 4.02 33.16 -0.60
CA LYS A 36 2.95 34.05 -0.11
C LYS A 36 3.57 35.38 0.29
N GLU A 37 2.85 36.45 0.03
CA GLU A 37 3.17 37.76 0.58
C GLU A 37 2.68 37.83 2.02
N GLN A 38 3.52 38.38 2.88
CA GLN A 38 3.16 38.70 4.24
C GLN A 38 3.75 40.05 4.62
N SER A 39 3.33 40.61 5.75
CA SER A 39 3.95 41.80 6.31
C SER A 39 5.44 41.56 6.53
N CYS A 40 6.26 42.52 6.12
CA CYS A 40 7.70 42.46 6.28
C CYS A 40 8.03 42.35 7.78
N PRO A 41 8.73 41.28 8.22
CA PRO A 41 8.98 41.06 9.64
C PRO A 41 9.95 42.10 10.24
N HIS A 42 10.67 42.85 9.41
CA HIS A 42 11.65 43.84 9.84
C HIS A 42 11.04 45.23 10.11
N CYS A 43 9.91 45.56 9.48
CA CYS A 43 9.19 46.83 9.68
C CYS A 43 7.72 46.64 10.10
N SER A 44 7.32 45.40 10.34
CA SER A 44 5.95 45.00 10.69
C SER A 44 4.88 45.56 9.73
N GLY A 45 5.20 45.66 8.44
CA GLY A 45 4.26 46.16 7.43
C GLY A 45 4.39 47.64 7.07
N ASN A 46 5.14 48.44 7.84
CA ASN A 46 5.08 49.90 7.70
C ASN A 46 6.04 50.48 6.65
N GLY A 47 6.99 49.69 6.15
CA GLY A 47 7.93 50.12 5.11
C GLY A 47 9.12 50.94 5.61
N TRP A 48 9.18 51.30 6.89
CA TRP A 48 10.28 52.04 7.52
C TRP A 48 10.87 51.31 8.73
N ALA A 49 12.13 51.60 9.05
CA ALA A 49 12.86 51.03 10.18
C ALA A 49 13.70 52.13 10.86
N LEU A 50 14.09 51.91 12.11
CA LEU A 50 15.04 52.78 12.80
C LEU A 50 16.47 52.35 12.50
N SER A 51 17.31 53.32 12.12
CA SER A 51 18.76 53.16 12.02
C SER A 51 19.43 53.09 13.40
N GLU A 52 20.72 52.76 13.45
CA GLU A 52 21.52 52.78 14.70
C GLU A 52 21.49 54.14 15.39
N ASP A 53 21.43 55.23 14.61
CA ASP A 53 21.32 56.62 15.10
C ASP A 53 19.89 57.03 15.45
N LYS A 54 18.94 56.08 15.51
CA LYS A 54 17.51 56.30 15.79
C LYS A 54 16.79 57.21 14.79
N GLN A 55 17.31 57.32 13.58
CA GLN A 55 16.63 58.00 12.48
C GLN A 55 15.74 57.02 11.72
N GLU A 56 14.52 57.44 11.37
CA GLU A 56 13.64 56.70 10.47
C GLU A 56 14.26 56.63 9.08
N ILE A 57 14.44 55.42 8.59
CA ILE A 57 14.94 55.12 7.26
C ILE A 57 13.95 54.19 6.54
N VAL A 58 14.01 54.20 5.20
CA VAL A 58 13.28 53.20 4.41
C VAL A 58 13.78 51.81 4.81
N CYS A 59 12.85 50.88 5.06
CA CYS A 59 13.20 49.53 5.50
C CYS A 59 14.09 48.87 4.43
N PRO A 60 15.33 48.43 4.76
CA PRO A 60 16.27 47.92 3.77
C PRO A 60 15.85 46.54 3.23
N VAL A 61 15.01 45.81 3.96
CA VAL A 61 14.55 44.46 3.58
C VAL A 61 13.44 44.52 2.53
N CYS A 62 12.38 45.30 2.78
CA CYS A 62 11.25 45.44 1.84
C CYS A 62 11.33 46.68 0.93
N LYS A 63 12.37 47.51 1.09
CA LYS A 63 12.60 48.74 0.30
C LYS A 63 11.41 49.70 0.28
N GLY A 64 10.68 49.79 1.40
CA GLY A 64 9.52 50.67 1.54
C GLY A 64 8.18 50.04 1.20
N ASP A 65 8.16 48.84 0.61
CA ASP A 65 6.91 48.17 0.22
C ASP A 65 6.09 47.68 1.42
N GLY A 66 6.76 47.42 2.55
CA GLY A 66 6.12 46.90 3.75
C GLY A 66 5.79 45.40 3.68
N THR A 67 5.93 44.75 2.52
CA THR A 67 5.72 43.29 2.40
C THR A 67 7.02 42.51 2.22
N ALA A 68 6.96 41.20 2.48
CA ALA A 68 8.03 40.26 2.18
C ALA A 68 7.42 38.97 1.62
N THR A 69 8.01 38.44 0.56
CA THR A 69 7.65 37.14 0.00
C THR A 69 8.28 36.03 0.85
N VAL A 70 7.47 35.15 1.39
CA VAL A 70 7.94 33.97 2.13
C VAL A 70 7.59 32.68 1.42
N LYS A 71 8.50 31.72 1.55
CA LYS A 71 8.32 30.36 1.06
C LYS A 71 7.50 29.58 2.08
N VAL A 72 6.37 29.04 1.66
CA VAL A 72 5.49 28.22 2.49
C VAL A 72 5.34 26.83 1.88
N ALA A 73 5.23 25.82 2.73
CA ALA A 73 4.91 24.46 2.31
C ALA A 73 3.43 24.22 2.60
N ASP A 74 2.60 24.30 1.57
CA ASP A 74 1.19 23.95 1.68
C ASP A 74 1.03 22.43 1.51
N GLU A 75 0.08 21.85 2.23
CA GLU A 75 -0.27 20.43 2.08
C GLU A 75 -0.71 20.13 0.63
N CYS A 76 -0.17 19.06 0.05
CA CYS A 76 -0.61 18.60 -1.26
C CYS A 76 -2.03 18.03 -1.17
N LYS A 77 -2.99 18.73 -1.78
CA LYS A 77 -4.41 18.39 -1.73
C LYS A 77 -4.75 17.08 -2.44
N GLU A 78 -4.03 16.75 -3.51
CA GLU A 78 -4.23 15.50 -4.25
C GLU A 78 -3.97 14.24 -3.42
N CYS A 79 -2.97 14.27 -2.53
CA CYS A 79 -2.67 13.14 -1.65
C CYS A 79 -3.07 13.38 -0.19
N GLY A 80 -3.66 14.53 0.14
CA GLY A 80 -3.95 14.96 1.50
C GLY A 80 -2.73 14.83 2.41
N GLY A 81 -1.58 15.35 1.98
CA GLY A 81 -0.36 15.34 2.80
C GLY A 81 0.47 14.05 2.79
N ARG A 82 -0.05 12.93 2.29
CA ARG A 82 0.59 11.60 2.43
C ARG A 82 1.77 11.35 1.49
N GLY A 83 1.83 12.04 0.36
CA GLY A 83 2.85 11.80 -0.68
C GLY A 83 2.56 10.61 -1.60
N TYR A 84 1.48 9.86 -1.38
CA TYR A 84 1.09 8.72 -2.23
C TYR A 84 -0.44 8.59 -2.29
N SER A 85 -0.93 7.87 -3.31
CA SER A 85 -2.33 7.41 -3.36
C SER A 85 -2.41 5.94 -2.93
N ILE A 86 -3.59 5.49 -2.48
CA ILE A 86 -3.81 4.08 -2.14
C ILE A 86 -4.62 3.47 -3.28
N ARG A 87 -4.12 2.38 -3.85
CA ARG A 87 -4.82 1.60 -4.88
C ARG A 87 -4.83 0.15 -4.47
N VAL A 88 -6.02 -0.46 -4.48
CA VAL A 88 -6.16 -1.91 -4.35
C VAL A 88 -6.15 -2.47 -5.75
N VAL A 89 -5.17 -3.33 -6.05
CA VAL A 89 -5.09 -4.00 -7.35
C VAL A 89 -5.35 -5.48 -7.17
N GLU A 90 -6.05 -6.08 -8.13
CA GLU A 90 -6.16 -7.53 -8.21
C GLU A 90 -4.87 -8.06 -8.87
N ILE A 91 -4.24 -9.02 -8.20
CA ILE A 91 -3.04 -9.70 -8.70
C ILE A 91 -3.31 -11.20 -8.79
N LEU A 92 -2.54 -11.85 -9.66
CA LEU A 92 -2.38 -13.29 -9.64
C LEU A 92 -1.26 -13.58 -8.65
N ASP A 93 -1.56 -14.35 -7.62
CA ASP A 93 -0.61 -14.67 -6.56
C ASP A 93 0.24 -15.89 -6.95
N LYS A 94 -0.13 -17.08 -6.49
CA LYS A 94 0.56 -18.33 -6.82
C LYS A 94 -0.18 -19.14 -7.88
N PRO A 95 0.56 -19.87 -8.75
CA PRO A 95 -0.02 -20.91 -9.57
C PRO A 95 -0.61 -21.99 -8.65
N ILE A 96 -1.74 -22.54 -9.06
CA ILE A 96 -2.46 -23.60 -8.37
C ILE A 96 -2.21 -24.87 -9.15
N ASP A 97 -1.81 -25.92 -8.44
CA ASP A 97 -1.66 -27.23 -9.03
C ASP A 97 -3.05 -27.78 -9.42
N GLY A 98 -3.16 -28.19 -10.67
CA GLY A 98 -4.34 -28.90 -11.14
C GLY A 98 -4.44 -30.25 -10.46
N CYS A 99 -5.66 -30.67 -10.12
CA CYS A 99 -5.89 -32.00 -9.57
C CYS A 99 -5.32 -33.05 -10.56
N PRO A 100 -4.39 -33.93 -10.14
CA PRO A 100 -3.70 -34.84 -11.04
C PRO A 100 -4.64 -35.89 -11.64
N GLU A 101 -5.68 -36.28 -10.90
CA GLU A 101 -6.65 -37.31 -11.31
C GLU A 101 -7.56 -36.85 -12.46
N CYS A 102 -7.91 -35.56 -12.49
CA CYS A 102 -8.71 -34.97 -13.57
C CYS A 102 -7.95 -33.96 -14.42
N GLN A 103 -6.64 -33.85 -14.23
CA GLN A 103 -5.73 -32.95 -14.96
C GLN A 103 -6.23 -31.49 -15.04
N GLY A 104 -6.79 -30.96 -13.95
CA GLY A 104 -7.29 -29.58 -13.96
C GLY A 104 -8.72 -29.39 -14.47
N ILE A 105 -9.40 -30.46 -14.92
CA ILE A 105 -10.71 -30.36 -15.60
C ILE A 105 -11.87 -30.29 -14.60
N GLY A 106 -11.74 -30.97 -13.46
CA GLY A 106 -12.81 -31.10 -12.47
C GLY A 106 -13.82 -32.21 -12.76
N TYR A 107 -13.73 -32.86 -13.93
CA TYR A 107 -14.60 -33.98 -14.32
C TYR A 107 -13.76 -35.19 -14.73
N GLY A 108 -14.28 -36.39 -14.43
CA GLY A 108 -13.68 -37.66 -14.83
C GLY A 108 -14.17 -38.17 -16.19
N PHE A 109 -13.72 -39.37 -16.59
CA PHE A 109 -14.01 -40.03 -17.87
C PHE A 109 -15.50 -40.28 -18.21
N VAL A 110 -16.42 -40.02 -17.28
CA VAL A 110 -17.87 -40.30 -17.41
C VAL A 110 -18.74 -39.07 -17.13
N ASP A 111 -18.23 -37.86 -17.38
CA ASP A 111 -18.89 -36.57 -17.13
C ASP A 111 -19.43 -36.40 -15.69
N ARG A 112 -18.88 -37.18 -14.75
CA ARG A 112 -19.12 -37.01 -13.32
C ARG A 112 -18.03 -36.14 -12.73
N GLU A 113 -18.42 -35.34 -11.75
CA GLU A 113 -17.48 -34.54 -10.96
C GLU A 113 -16.36 -35.44 -10.42
N CYS A 114 -15.12 -34.97 -10.54
CA CYS A 114 -13.96 -35.67 -10.01
C CYS A 114 -14.06 -35.71 -8.49
N THR A 115 -14.13 -36.91 -7.92
CA THR A 115 -14.28 -37.11 -6.47
C THR A 115 -13.02 -36.74 -5.69
N SER A 116 -11.85 -36.72 -6.31
CA SER A 116 -10.59 -36.39 -5.64
C SER A 116 -10.47 -34.91 -5.32
N CYS A 117 -11.07 -34.04 -6.14
CA CYS A 117 -11.08 -32.60 -5.96
C CYS A 117 -12.49 -32.02 -5.82
N ASP A 118 -13.50 -32.87 -5.60
CA ASP A 118 -14.91 -32.49 -5.49
C ASP A 118 -15.39 -31.55 -6.63
N GLY A 119 -15.05 -31.90 -7.87
CA GLY A 119 -15.46 -31.12 -9.04
C GLY A 119 -14.64 -29.85 -9.32
N THR A 120 -13.78 -29.42 -8.40
CA THR A 120 -13.06 -28.12 -8.52
C THR A 120 -11.94 -28.11 -9.54
N GLY A 121 -11.40 -29.28 -9.88
CA GLY A 121 -10.27 -29.44 -10.79
C GLY A 121 -8.92 -29.04 -10.22
N ILE A 122 -8.82 -28.67 -8.94
CA ILE A 122 -7.59 -28.17 -8.33
C ILE A 122 -7.27 -28.91 -7.04
N GLU A 123 -5.98 -29.00 -6.72
CA GLU A 123 -5.57 -29.42 -5.38
C GLU A 123 -5.76 -28.25 -4.41
N PRO A 124 -6.32 -28.49 -3.22
CA PRO A 124 -6.36 -27.47 -2.17
C PRO A 124 -4.92 -27.15 -1.71
N ASP A 125 -4.58 -25.87 -1.50
CA ASP A 125 -3.31 -25.59 -0.81
C ASP A 125 -3.35 -26.22 0.57
N THR A 126 -2.35 -27.02 0.86
CA THR A 126 -1.94 -27.31 2.23
C THR A 126 -1.16 -26.10 2.74
N GLU A 127 -1.86 -25.13 3.33
CA GLU A 127 -1.17 -24.06 4.05
C GLU A 127 -0.58 -24.64 5.34
N VAL A 128 0.75 -24.80 5.33
CA VAL A 128 1.50 -25.18 6.54
C VAL A 128 1.52 -23.99 7.50
N CYS A 129 1.27 -24.24 8.78
CA CYS A 129 1.38 -23.21 9.80
C CYS A 129 2.82 -22.68 9.84
N GLU A 130 3.04 -21.42 9.45
CA GLU A 130 4.38 -20.83 9.34
C GLU A 130 5.16 -20.83 10.66
N LEU A 131 4.44 -20.89 11.80
CA LEU A 131 5.06 -20.86 13.12
C LEU A 131 5.66 -22.22 13.52
N CYS A 132 4.97 -23.32 13.23
CA CYS A 132 5.48 -24.66 13.52
C CYS A 132 5.97 -25.41 12.27
N LEU A 133 5.90 -24.79 11.10
CA LEU A 133 6.28 -25.36 9.80
C LEU A 133 5.64 -26.75 9.56
N GLY A 134 4.38 -26.92 9.98
CA GLY A 134 3.67 -28.20 9.90
C GLY A 134 4.01 -29.22 11.01
N ALA A 135 4.96 -28.93 11.90
CA ALA A 135 5.34 -29.83 13.00
C ALA A 135 4.27 -29.97 14.10
N ARG A 136 3.25 -29.09 14.13
CA ARG A 136 2.13 -29.08 15.10
C ARG A 136 2.53 -28.82 16.56
N ASN A 137 3.83 -28.83 16.86
CA ASN A 137 4.43 -28.51 18.13
C ASN A 137 5.67 -27.62 17.95
N ILE A 138 6.05 -26.92 19.02
CA ILE A 138 7.27 -26.11 19.11
C ILE A 138 7.87 -26.44 20.48
N ASP A 139 9.11 -26.91 20.49
CA ASP A 139 9.82 -27.34 21.70
C ASP A 139 9.01 -28.33 22.57
N GLY A 140 8.29 -29.25 21.91
CA GLY A 140 7.46 -30.27 22.58
C GLY A 140 6.09 -29.79 23.06
N TRP A 141 5.76 -28.50 22.91
CA TRP A 141 4.45 -27.95 23.26
C TRP A 141 3.56 -27.81 22.03
N LYS A 142 2.24 -27.97 22.19
CA LYS A 142 1.29 -27.72 21.09
C LYS A 142 1.50 -26.32 20.51
N CYS A 143 1.59 -26.23 19.19
CA CYS A 143 1.78 -24.95 18.51
C CYS A 143 0.64 -23.99 18.90
N PRO A 144 0.92 -22.80 19.43
CA PRO A 144 -0.13 -21.87 19.86
C PRO A 144 -0.92 -21.28 18.69
N ARG A 145 -0.38 -21.33 17.46
CA ARG A 145 -1.04 -20.79 16.27
C ARG A 145 -2.00 -21.78 15.61
N CYS A 146 -1.73 -23.08 15.68
CA CYS A 146 -2.59 -24.10 15.08
C CYS A 146 -3.20 -25.09 16.08
N GLU A 147 -2.87 -24.98 17.36
CA GLU A 147 -3.32 -25.86 18.46
C GLU A 147 -3.09 -27.36 18.22
N GLY A 148 -2.20 -27.69 17.28
CA GLY A 148 -1.94 -29.05 16.84
C GLY A 148 -2.97 -29.61 15.86
N GLN A 149 -3.81 -28.80 15.22
CA GLN A 149 -4.73 -29.22 14.15
C GLN A 149 -4.03 -29.33 12.77
N ASN A 150 -4.67 -29.99 11.81
CA ASN A 150 -4.18 -30.24 10.44
C ASN A 150 -4.50 -29.09 9.46
N GLU A 151 -3.87 -29.17 8.28
CA GLU A 151 -3.67 -28.16 7.22
C GLU A 151 -4.91 -27.67 6.47
N ARG A 152 -6.13 -27.76 7.03
CA ARG A 152 -7.37 -27.44 6.28
C ARG A 152 -8.15 -26.20 6.73
N SER A 153 -7.71 -25.42 7.71
CA SER A 153 -8.54 -24.29 8.19
C SER A 153 -7.80 -23.14 8.87
N LEU A 154 -6.63 -22.71 8.39
CA LEU A 154 -5.98 -21.49 8.91
C LEU A 154 -5.55 -20.52 7.82
N VAL A 155 -6.38 -20.33 6.80
CA VAL A 155 -6.38 -19.06 6.06
C VAL A 155 -7.16 -18.05 6.91
N GLY A 156 -6.43 -17.22 7.66
CA GLY A 156 -6.96 -16.02 8.30
C GLY A 156 -7.72 -16.22 9.61
N CYS A 157 -7.01 -16.15 10.74
CA CYS A 157 -7.59 -15.49 11.91
C CYS A 157 -7.47 -13.98 11.69
N VAL A 158 -8.61 -13.31 11.50
CA VAL A 158 -8.76 -11.87 11.73
C VAL A 158 -8.88 -11.65 13.23
#